data_AF-A0A3A8T8N4-F1
#
_entry.id   AF-A0A3A8T8N4-F1
#
_cell.length_a   1.000
_cell.length_b   1.000
_cell.length_c   1.000
_cell.angle_alpha   90.00
_cell.angle_beta   90.00
_cell.angle_gamma   90.00
#
_symmetry.space_group_name_H-M   'P 1'
#
loop_
_entity.id
_entity.type
_entity.pdbx_description
1 polymer ?
#
loop_
_entity_poly.entity_id
_entity_poly.type
_entity_poly.pdbx_seq_one_letter_code
_entity_poly.pdbx_strand_id
1 'polypeptide(L)'
;MISPWQRRRQPDDVPTPVAVAVSDFCRRAKAPAPAQQVREALALLTEDEDFRVRALTDGEPETSPLGPFAVVDILRGVTPALAAQRQECGYYDVAQELALVREEKTPPPAPASTTPVFALPSPASEETDAKTGRRKSAKAEAAAVQERIAPKKRTTDDAEDADTAASAPAPQAPQEEEEAPRFLKRELPRPRGRFTRVEAQRLSFLELTRAEGKETLEAAIEATEHRYSLLRTLEHRYNGPRGEMTQVDMENVLRQHGIMETLEARERHNIETAYASQRGATGRVAWALGLSPSELQRLNHALRLEEVVEALRERFRNEVLATGHLTHRLDLLGRDKYLVDLGIQKRFSDALRKELERLAKDALPEATDLHSLANVVGRKHGAPAELVTRAFERLNLTEGLRKQLSAQAQSPSN
;
A
#
# COMPACT_ATOMS: atom_id res chain seq x y z
N MET A 1 2.55 -3.14 -7.89
CA MET A 1 3.20 -4.21 -7.09
C MET A 1 4.40 -3.59 -6.41
N ILE A 2 4.46 -3.60 -5.08
CA ILE A 2 5.60 -3.02 -4.34
C ILE A 2 6.73 -4.05 -4.35
N SER A 3 7.93 -3.62 -4.75
CA SER A 3 9.10 -4.52 -4.79
C SER A 3 9.36 -5.05 -3.37
N PRO A 4 9.59 -6.36 -3.19
CA PRO A 4 9.84 -6.92 -1.85
C PRO A 4 11.06 -6.26 -1.19
N TRP A 5 12.00 -5.72 -1.96
CA TRP A 5 13.21 -5.09 -1.43
C TRP A 5 13.11 -3.55 -1.33
N GLN A 6 11.89 -2.99 -1.40
CA GLN A 6 11.68 -1.56 -1.23
C GLN A 6 11.56 -1.18 0.24
N ARG A 7 12.31 -0.15 0.65
CA ARG A 7 12.25 0.43 2.00
C ARG A 7 10.84 0.99 2.29
N ARG A 8 10.33 0.68 3.47
CA ARG A 8 9.00 1.08 3.97
C ARG A 8 9.08 2.21 4.99
N ARG A 9 10.17 2.29 5.74
CA ARG A 9 10.48 3.34 6.73
C ARG A 9 11.98 3.68 6.70
N GLN A 10 12.38 4.76 7.37
CA GLN A 10 13.81 5.03 7.55
C GLN A 10 14.43 4.02 8.53
N PRO A 11 15.70 3.60 8.35
CA PRO A 11 16.38 2.71 9.29
C PRO A 11 16.43 3.27 10.72
N ASP A 12 16.46 4.59 10.87
CA ASP A 12 16.50 5.27 12.17
C ASP A 12 15.16 5.24 12.92
N ASP A 13 14.05 5.08 12.20
CA ASP A 13 12.70 4.98 12.79
C ASP A 13 12.44 3.61 13.44
N VAL A 14 13.33 2.64 13.24
CA VAL A 14 13.21 1.30 13.84
C VAL A 14 13.42 1.38 15.36
N PRO A 15 12.46 0.93 16.19
CA PRO A 15 12.62 0.96 17.64
C PRO A 15 13.85 0.18 18.11
N THR A 16 14.70 0.79 18.92
CA THR A 16 15.94 0.16 19.44
C THR A 16 15.71 -1.21 20.09
N PRO A 17 14.65 -1.44 20.89
CA PRO A 17 14.41 -2.78 21.46
C PRO A 17 14.20 -3.88 20.40
N VAL A 18 13.59 -3.54 19.25
CA VAL A 18 13.37 -4.49 18.15
C VAL A 18 14.69 -4.81 17.45
N ALA A 19 15.50 -3.77 17.20
CA ALA A 19 16.82 -3.95 16.59
C ALA A 19 17.76 -4.80 17.47
N VAL A 20 17.73 -4.62 18.80
CA VAL A 20 18.49 -5.43 19.75
C VAL A 20 18.03 -6.88 19.73
N ALA A 21 16.71 -7.14 19.79
CA ALA A 21 16.17 -8.50 19.76
C ALA A 21 16.59 -9.28 18.49
N VAL A 22 16.56 -8.62 17.33
CA VAL A 22 17.03 -9.21 16.07
C VAL A 22 18.54 -9.42 16.07
N SER A 23 19.32 -8.46 16.58
CA SER A 23 20.77 -8.60 16.68
C SER A 23 21.17 -9.79 17.55
N ASP A 24 20.51 -9.97 18.70
CA ASP A 24 20.72 -11.10 19.60
C ASP A 24 20.28 -12.43 18.96
N PHE A 25 19.13 -12.44 18.26
CA PHE A 25 18.66 -13.61 17.54
C PHE A 25 19.64 -14.05 16.44
N CYS A 26 20.11 -13.12 15.62
CA CYS A 26 21.11 -13.38 14.57
C CYS A 26 22.44 -13.88 15.15
N ARG A 27 22.83 -13.38 16.34
CA ARG A 27 24.00 -13.90 17.07
C ARG A 27 23.80 -15.34 17.53
N ARG A 28 22.63 -15.69 18.07
CA ARG A 28 22.27 -17.09 18.43
C ARG A 28 22.24 -17.99 17.19
N ALA A 29 21.79 -17.47 16.05
CA ALA A 29 21.73 -18.18 14.78
C ALA A 29 23.06 -18.20 13.99
N LYS A 30 24.20 -17.92 14.64
CA LYS A 30 25.56 -17.96 14.06
C LYS A 30 25.81 -17.00 12.87
N ALA A 31 25.04 -15.92 12.75
CA ALA A 31 25.21 -14.89 11.72
C ALA A 31 25.12 -13.48 12.31
N PRO A 32 26.09 -13.06 13.15
CA PRO A 32 26.08 -11.73 13.76
C PRO A 32 26.18 -10.63 12.70
N ALA A 33 25.37 -9.59 12.83
CA ALA A 33 25.34 -8.44 11.91
C ALA A 33 25.46 -7.12 12.69
N PRO A 34 26.10 -6.08 12.11
CA PRO A 34 26.18 -4.75 12.71
C PRO A 34 24.79 -4.12 12.86
N ALA A 35 24.62 -3.28 13.88
CA ALA A 35 23.34 -2.66 14.22
C ALA A 35 22.71 -1.87 13.05
N GLN A 36 23.55 -1.23 12.22
CA GLN A 36 23.09 -0.52 11.03
C GLN A 36 22.45 -1.47 10.00
N GLN A 37 23.07 -2.62 9.71
CA GLN A 37 22.53 -3.61 8.78
C GLN A 37 21.23 -4.23 9.29
N VAL A 38 21.10 -4.42 10.61
CA VAL A 38 19.86 -4.88 11.24
C VAL A 38 18.73 -3.86 11.03
N ARG A 39 19.02 -2.56 11.21
CA ARG A 39 18.05 -1.48 10.99
C ARG A 39 17.66 -1.35 9.52
N GLU A 40 18.62 -1.48 8.61
CA GLU A 40 18.37 -1.48 7.16
C GLU A 40 17.46 -2.65 6.73
N ALA A 41 17.67 -3.84 7.28
CA ALA A 41 16.78 -4.98 7.05
C ALA A 41 15.37 -4.72 7.59
N LEU A 42 15.25 -4.22 8.83
CA LEU A 42 13.97 -3.91 9.46
C LEU A 42 13.24 -2.71 8.83
N ALA A 43 13.94 -1.86 8.08
CA ALA A 43 13.33 -0.80 7.28
C ALA A 43 12.54 -1.34 6.08
N LEU A 44 12.71 -2.61 5.69
CA LEU A 44 11.89 -3.28 4.68
C LEU A 44 10.51 -3.72 5.21
N LEU A 45 10.32 -3.66 6.54
CA LEU A 45 9.07 -3.98 7.23
C LEU A 45 8.34 -2.70 7.66
N THR A 46 7.05 -2.82 7.85
CA THR A 46 6.20 -1.76 8.41
C THR A 46 6.25 -1.78 9.94
N GLU A 47 5.91 -0.66 10.60
CA GLU A 47 5.86 -0.57 12.08
C GLU A 47 4.91 -1.59 12.69
N ASP A 48 3.81 -1.91 12.00
CA ASP A 48 2.83 -2.91 12.41
C ASP A 48 3.41 -4.34 12.44
N GLU A 49 4.55 -4.60 11.79
CA GLU A 49 5.17 -5.92 11.77
C GLU A 49 6.17 -6.13 12.91
N ASP A 50 6.48 -5.10 13.70
CA ASP A 50 7.47 -5.16 14.79
C ASP A 50 7.08 -6.15 15.90
N PHE A 51 5.78 -6.37 16.14
CA PHE A 51 5.33 -7.38 17.10
C PHE A 51 5.63 -8.81 16.60
N ARG A 52 5.54 -9.05 15.28
CA ARG A 52 5.86 -10.35 14.67
C ARG A 52 7.36 -10.60 14.71
N VAL A 53 8.16 -9.55 14.52
CA VAL A 53 9.63 -9.60 14.69
C VAL A 53 9.97 -10.04 16.13
N ARG A 54 9.33 -9.44 17.13
CA ARG A 54 9.55 -9.81 18.54
C ARG A 54 9.13 -11.26 18.82
N ALA A 55 7.93 -11.65 18.40
CA ALA A 55 7.45 -13.02 18.58
C ALA A 55 8.36 -14.09 17.95
N LEU A 56 8.97 -13.78 16.79
CA LEU A 56 9.93 -14.67 16.14
C LEU A 56 11.30 -14.69 16.86
N THR A 57 11.74 -13.54 17.37
CA THR A 57 13.06 -13.40 18.00
C THR A 57 13.10 -13.79 19.48
N ASP A 58 11.94 -13.94 20.12
CA ASP A 58 11.82 -14.48 21.48
C ASP A 58 12.16 -15.99 21.54
N GLY A 59 12.01 -16.72 20.43
CA GLY A 59 12.35 -18.15 20.32
C GLY A 59 13.82 -18.46 20.03
N GLU A 60 14.17 -19.74 20.13
CA GLU A 60 15.46 -20.25 19.62
C GLU A 60 15.42 -20.39 18.09
N PRO A 61 16.52 -20.08 17.38
CA PRO A 61 16.58 -20.25 15.93
C PRO A 61 16.55 -21.73 15.55
N GLU A 62 15.50 -22.16 14.84
CA GLU A 62 15.33 -23.54 14.37
C GLU A 62 16.43 -24.00 13.41
N THR A 63 17.02 -23.05 12.67
CA THR A 63 18.04 -23.28 11.65
C THR A 63 19.13 -22.22 11.74
N SER A 64 20.35 -22.56 11.32
CA SER A 64 21.49 -21.64 11.25
C SER A 64 22.23 -21.89 9.93
N PRO A 65 22.81 -20.87 9.27
CA PRO A 65 22.91 -19.47 9.68
C PRO A 65 21.68 -18.61 9.33
N LEU A 66 21.24 -17.72 10.22
CA LEU A 66 20.16 -16.75 9.91
C LEU A 66 20.60 -15.31 10.21
N GLY A 67 20.81 -14.51 9.16
CA GLY A 67 21.10 -13.09 9.25
C GLY A 67 19.85 -12.20 9.29
N PRO A 68 20.00 -10.87 9.42
CA PRO A 68 18.88 -9.95 9.59
C PRO A 68 17.91 -9.93 8.38
N PHE A 69 18.42 -10.06 7.16
CA PHE A 69 17.56 -10.16 5.96
C PHE A 69 16.86 -11.52 5.84
N ALA A 70 17.45 -12.59 6.38
CA ALA A 70 16.80 -13.89 6.48
C ALA A 70 15.58 -13.83 7.43
N VAL A 71 15.68 -13.10 8.54
CA VAL A 71 14.55 -12.86 9.46
C VAL A 71 13.38 -12.15 8.75
N VAL A 72 13.68 -11.14 7.94
CA VAL A 72 12.67 -10.42 7.13
C VAL A 72 12.00 -11.36 6.12
N ASP A 73 12.78 -12.24 5.48
CA ASP A 73 12.28 -13.20 4.50
C ASP A 73 11.35 -14.25 5.16
N ILE A 74 11.71 -14.71 6.37
CA ILE A 74 10.88 -15.62 7.18
C ILE A 74 9.53 -14.96 7.53
N LEU A 75 9.55 -13.68 7.95
CA LEU A 75 8.32 -12.95 8.28
C LEU A 75 7.39 -12.76 7.07
N ARG A 76 7.94 -12.81 5.86
CA ARG A 76 7.21 -12.77 4.59
C ARG A 76 6.74 -14.14 4.09
N GLY A 77 6.95 -15.19 4.89
CA GLY A 77 6.44 -16.54 4.64
C GLY A 77 7.44 -17.48 3.97
N VAL A 78 8.74 -17.15 3.96
CA VAL A 78 9.79 -18.10 3.56
C VAL A 78 10.09 -19.05 4.71
N THR A 79 10.31 -20.33 4.41
CA THR A 79 10.65 -21.32 5.45
C THR A 79 12.04 -21.05 6.03
N PRO A 80 12.26 -21.24 7.34
CA PRO A 80 13.58 -21.01 7.97
C PRO A 80 14.74 -21.74 7.29
N ALA A 81 14.51 -22.99 6.86
CA ALA A 81 15.51 -23.77 6.11
C ALA A 81 15.91 -23.13 4.77
N LEU A 82 14.96 -22.56 4.02
CA LEU A 82 15.25 -21.89 2.75
C LEU A 82 15.94 -20.54 2.98
N ALA A 83 15.56 -19.83 4.04
CA ALA A 83 16.22 -18.57 4.43
C ALA A 83 17.67 -18.82 4.86
N ALA A 84 17.94 -19.90 5.59
CA ALA A 84 19.29 -20.32 5.95
C ALA A 84 20.13 -20.67 4.72
N GLN A 85 19.57 -21.43 3.77
CA GLN A 85 20.25 -21.75 2.51
C GLN A 85 20.56 -20.48 1.68
N ARG A 86 19.65 -19.50 1.68
CA ARG A 86 19.85 -18.19 1.03
C ARG A 86 20.95 -17.37 1.69
N GLN A 87 21.05 -17.45 3.01
CA GLN A 87 22.12 -16.82 3.77
C GLN A 87 23.48 -17.47 3.45
N GLU A 88 23.54 -18.81 3.39
CA GLU A 88 24.76 -19.54 3.06
C GLU A 88 25.27 -19.26 1.64
N CYS A 89 24.36 -19.12 0.68
CA CYS A 89 24.74 -18.86 -0.71
C CYS A 89 24.93 -17.38 -1.06
N GLY A 90 24.88 -16.47 -0.07
CA GLY A 90 25.09 -15.03 -0.27
C GLY A 90 23.98 -14.33 -1.06
N TYR A 91 22.77 -14.92 -1.11
CA TYR A 91 21.65 -14.37 -1.88
C TYR A 91 21.27 -12.96 -1.43
N TYR A 92 21.32 -12.70 -0.11
CA TYR A 92 20.90 -11.43 0.47
C TYR A 92 21.85 -10.28 0.13
N ASP A 93 23.14 -10.56 -0.01
CA ASP A 93 24.14 -9.54 -0.42
C ASP A 93 23.87 -9.11 -1.87
N VAL A 94 23.65 -10.07 -2.77
CA VAL A 94 23.30 -9.80 -4.18
C VAL A 94 21.95 -9.09 -4.30
N ALA A 95 20.97 -9.47 -3.48
CA ALA A 95 19.65 -8.81 -3.47
C ALA A 95 19.75 -7.35 -3.00
N GLN A 96 20.62 -7.07 -2.03
CA GLN A 96 20.89 -5.71 -1.55
C GLN A 96 21.54 -4.85 -2.64
N GLU A 97 22.58 -5.36 -3.31
CA GLU A 97 23.24 -4.65 -4.42
C GLU A 97 22.27 -4.33 -5.57
N LEU A 98 21.41 -5.29 -5.95
CA LEU A 98 20.41 -5.07 -6.98
C LEU A 98 19.33 -4.06 -6.55
N ALA A 99 18.99 -4.00 -5.27
CA ALA A 99 18.07 -3.01 -4.74
C ALA A 99 18.68 -1.60 -4.80
N LEU A 100 19.94 -1.43 -4.38
CA LEU A 100 20.66 -0.16 -4.46
C LEU A 100 20.77 0.36 -5.90
N VAL A 101 21.12 -0.51 -6.85
CA VAL A 101 21.20 -0.14 -8.28
C VAL A 101 19.85 0.30 -8.86
N ARG A 102 18.73 -0.25 -8.35
CA ARG A 102 17.39 0.18 -8.75
C ARG A 102 16.99 1.51 -8.13
N GLU A 103 17.37 1.76 -6.88
CA GLU A 103 17.15 3.03 -6.20
C GLU A 103 17.93 4.16 -6.88
N GLU A 104 19.20 3.95 -7.25
CA GLU A 104 20.02 4.93 -7.98
C GLU A 104 19.51 5.24 -9.40
N LYS A 105 18.93 4.25 -10.09
CA LYS A 105 18.39 4.43 -11.45
C LYS A 105 16.97 5.01 -11.48
N THR A 106 16.30 5.13 -10.34
CA THR A 106 14.96 5.72 -10.27
C THR A 106 15.09 7.22 -10.03
N PRO A 107 14.85 8.10 -11.03
CA PRO A 107 14.93 9.54 -10.80
C PRO A 107 13.88 9.98 -9.76
N PRO A 108 14.18 10.99 -8.93
CA PRO A 108 13.23 11.50 -7.96
C PRO A 108 11.98 12.03 -8.70
N PRO A 109 10.77 11.81 -8.15
CA PRO A 109 9.55 12.31 -8.77
C PRO A 109 9.61 13.84 -8.84
N ALA A 110 9.39 14.38 -10.04
CA ALA A 110 9.37 15.83 -10.26
C ALA A 110 8.26 16.49 -9.42
N PRO A 111 8.51 17.69 -8.85
CA PRO A 111 7.49 18.42 -8.11
C PRO A 111 6.31 18.75 -9.05
N ALA A 112 5.09 18.42 -8.61
CA ALA A 112 3.87 18.65 -9.38
C ALA A 112 3.70 20.14 -9.70
N SER A 113 3.70 20.49 -10.99
CA SER A 113 3.41 21.83 -11.47
C SER A 113 1.93 22.18 -11.28
N THR A 114 1.66 23.19 -10.47
CA THR A 114 0.34 23.81 -10.33
C THR A 114 0.06 24.76 -11.49
N THR A 115 -0.62 24.29 -12.54
CA THR A 115 -1.36 25.16 -13.45
C THR A 115 -2.68 24.49 -13.87
N PRO A 116 -3.84 25.15 -13.70
CA PRO A 116 -5.11 24.63 -14.17
C PRO A 116 -5.25 24.87 -15.68
N VAL A 117 -5.45 23.79 -16.46
CA VAL A 117 -5.76 23.87 -17.89
C VAL A 117 -7.27 23.77 -18.08
N PHE A 118 -7.84 24.85 -18.62
CA PHE A 118 -9.24 24.96 -19.04
C PHE A 118 -9.44 24.18 -20.34
N ALA A 119 -10.50 23.36 -20.39
CA ALA A 119 -10.88 22.59 -21.58
C ALA A 119 -11.63 23.45 -22.60
N LEU A 120 -11.41 23.20 -23.90
CA LEU A 120 -12.37 23.36 -25.02
C LEU A 120 -11.86 22.58 -26.27
N PRO A 121 -12.74 22.16 -27.20
CA PRO A 121 -12.61 20.92 -27.97
C PRO A 121 -12.00 21.07 -29.39
N SER A 122 -11.59 19.93 -29.96
CA SER A 122 -11.01 19.76 -31.31
C SER A 122 -11.88 20.24 -32.48
N PRO A 123 -11.23 20.47 -33.63
CA PRO A 123 -11.66 19.75 -34.84
C PRO A 123 -10.49 19.04 -35.57
N ALA A 124 -10.89 18.03 -36.35
CA ALA A 124 -10.06 17.22 -37.23
C ALA A 124 -9.68 17.96 -38.52
N SER A 125 -8.54 17.61 -39.13
CA SER A 125 -8.30 17.55 -40.59
C SER A 125 -6.92 16.94 -40.88
N GLU A 126 -6.85 16.25 -42.01
CA GLU A 126 -5.78 15.38 -42.53
C GLU A 126 -4.65 16.11 -43.29
N GLU A 127 -3.55 15.37 -43.47
CA GLU A 127 -2.54 15.41 -44.56
C GLU A 127 -1.63 16.64 -44.81
N THR A 128 -0.30 16.43 -44.66
CA THR A 128 0.65 16.23 -45.80
C THR A 128 2.12 16.06 -45.33
N ASP A 129 2.81 15.14 -46.03
CA ASP A 129 4.25 14.82 -46.07
C ASP A 129 5.15 16.04 -46.38
N ALA A 130 6.47 16.16 -46.15
CA ALA A 130 7.58 15.24 -45.84
C ALA A 130 8.83 16.06 -45.40
N LYS A 131 9.89 15.33 -45.00
CA LYS A 131 11.33 15.72 -44.85
C LYS A 131 11.79 16.39 -43.55
N THR A 132 12.27 15.57 -42.61
CA THR A 132 13.71 15.35 -42.29
C THR A 132 13.86 14.81 -40.85
N GLY A 133 14.85 13.93 -40.62
CA GLY A 133 15.37 13.66 -39.28
C GLY A 133 15.21 12.23 -38.76
N ARG A 134 16.16 11.37 -39.12
CA ARG A 134 16.36 10.00 -38.64
C ARG A 134 16.95 9.98 -37.21
N ARG A 135 16.38 9.20 -36.28
CA ARG A 135 17.04 8.53 -35.11
C ARG A 135 16.06 7.54 -34.46
N LYS A 136 16.12 6.26 -34.85
CA LYS A 136 16.73 5.09 -34.14
C LYS A 136 16.20 4.86 -32.72
N SER A 137 15.20 3.98 -32.64
CA SER A 137 14.58 3.45 -31.42
C SER A 137 15.35 2.24 -30.87
N ALA A 138 15.37 2.16 -29.54
CA ALA A 138 16.08 1.24 -28.66
C ALA A 138 15.59 -0.23 -28.70
N LYS A 139 15.06 -0.69 -29.84
CA LYS A 139 14.56 -2.07 -30.01
C LYS A 139 15.59 -3.04 -30.60
N ALA A 140 16.73 -2.52 -31.10
CA ALA A 140 17.81 -3.33 -31.67
C ALA A 140 18.88 -3.77 -30.65
N GLU A 141 18.93 -3.17 -29.46
CA GLU A 141 19.98 -3.45 -28.46
C GLU A 141 19.58 -4.59 -27.50
N ALA A 142 18.27 -4.79 -27.27
CA ALA A 142 17.76 -5.88 -26.43
C ALA A 142 17.84 -7.27 -27.10
N ALA A 143 17.88 -7.33 -28.43
CA ALA A 143 18.05 -8.58 -29.18
C ALA A 143 19.51 -9.09 -29.18
N ALA A 144 20.49 -8.20 -29.04
CA ALA A 144 21.92 -8.53 -29.12
C ALA A 144 22.51 -9.08 -27.80
N VAL A 145 21.84 -8.91 -26.66
CA VAL A 145 22.30 -9.40 -25.34
C VAL A 145 21.77 -10.79 -25.03
N GLN A 146 20.58 -11.16 -25.56
CA GLN A 146 20.01 -12.50 -25.40
C GLN A 146 20.72 -13.58 -26.25
N GLU A 147 21.41 -13.19 -27.33
CA GLU A 147 22.25 -14.12 -28.11
C GLU A 147 23.63 -14.40 -27.50
N ARG A 148 24.05 -13.65 -26.47
CA ARG A 148 25.41 -13.76 -25.87
C ARG A 148 25.50 -14.65 -24.62
N ILE A 149 24.37 -15.14 -24.08
CA ILE A 149 24.34 -15.98 -22.86
C ILE A 149 23.70 -17.34 -23.17
N ALA A 150 24.05 -17.92 -24.31
CA ALA A 150 23.73 -19.31 -24.64
C ALA A 150 25.04 -20.12 -24.75
N PRO A 151 25.20 -21.23 -24.01
CA PRO A 151 26.39 -22.06 -24.12
C PRO A 151 26.42 -22.81 -25.47
N LYS A 152 27.41 -22.48 -26.31
CA LYS A 152 27.65 -23.10 -27.63
C LYS A 152 28.08 -24.57 -27.47
N LYS A 153 27.28 -25.48 -28.03
CA LYS A 153 27.68 -26.87 -28.34
C LYS A 153 28.76 -26.84 -29.41
N ARG A 154 29.88 -27.55 -29.17
CA ARG A 154 30.88 -27.90 -30.19
C ARG A 154 30.25 -28.85 -31.20
N THR A 155 30.25 -28.45 -32.46
CA THR A 155 30.21 -29.35 -33.62
C THR A 155 31.56 -29.19 -34.32
N THR A 156 32.32 -30.28 -34.32
CA THR A 156 33.53 -30.50 -35.12
C THR A 156 33.11 -31.22 -36.38
N ASP A 157 33.43 -30.65 -37.54
CA ASP A 157 33.59 -31.22 -38.90
C ASP A 157 34.08 -29.99 -39.72
N ASP A 158 35.16 -29.97 -40.52
CA ASP A 158 35.76 -30.98 -41.40
C ASP A 158 37.29 -30.75 -41.53
N ALA A 159 38.04 -31.84 -41.72
CA ALA A 159 39.24 -31.86 -42.56
C ALA A 159 39.41 -33.27 -43.12
N GLU A 160 39.21 -33.39 -44.43
CA GLU A 160 39.48 -34.56 -45.26
C GLU A 160 40.99 -34.90 -45.23
N ASP A 161 41.35 -36.17 -45.04
CA ASP A 161 41.90 -37.02 -46.11
C ASP A 161 42.46 -38.36 -45.59
N ALA A 162 42.41 -39.35 -46.49
CA ALA A 162 43.19 -40.58 -46.55
C ALA A 162 42.73 -41.83 -45.76
N ASP A 163 42.10 -42.72 -46.53
CA ASP A 163 42.57 -44.09 -46.83
C ASP A 163 41.87 -45.32 -46.22
N THR A 164 41.38 -46.14 -47.16
CA THR A 164 41.22 -47.61 -47.18
C THR A 164 40.71 -48.39 -45.95
N ALA A 165 39.51 -49.01 -46.08
CA ALA A 165 39.30 -50.47 -46.17
C ALA A 165 37.84 -50.90 -45.90
N ALA A 166 37.43 -51.96 -46.59
CA ALA A 166 36.06 -52.47 -46.72
C ALA A 166 35.58 -53.38 -45.56
N SER A 167 34.25 -53.46 -45.34
CA SER A 167 33.43 -54.69 -45.41
C SER A 167 32.13 -54.63 -44.58
N ALA A 168 30.97 -54.65 -45.27
CA ALA A 168 29.81 -55.57 -45.15
C ALA A 168 29.09 -55.86 -43.79
N PRO A 169 27.81 -56.35 -43.81
CA PRO A 169 26.72 -55.87 -42.93
C PRO A 169 26.07 -56.92 -41.98
N ALA A 170 25.24 -56.40 -41.04
CA ALA A 170 24.05 -56.93 -40.31
C ALA A 170 23.97 -58.41 -39.82
N PRO A 171 23.29 -58.70 -38.69
CA PRO A 171 21.88 -59.10 -38.79
C PRO A 171 20.94 -58.68 -37.62
N GLN A 172 19.64 -58.81 -37.89
CA GLN A 172 18.46 -58.51 -37.05
C GLN A 172 17.96 -59.71 -36.23
N ALA A 173 17.08 -59.38 -35.26
CA ALA A 173 15.93 -60.13 -34.70
C ALA A 173 16.11 -60.79 -33.30
N PRO A 174 15.04 -61.05 -32.50
CA PRO A 174 13.62 -60.62 -32.60
C PRO A 174 13.00 -60.05 -31.29
N GLN A 175 11.76 -59.58 -31.43
CA GLN A 175 10.83 -59.03 -30.43
C GLN A 175 10.14 -60.12 -29.60
N GLU A 176 9.83 -59.84 -28.33
CA GLU A 176 8.75 -60.49 -27.57
C GLU A 176 7.81 -59.41 -26.99
N GLU A 177 6.52 -59.66 -27.19
CA GLU A 177 5.38 -58.83 -26.79
C GLU A 177 4.96 -59.16 -25.35
N GLU A 178 4.77 -58.13 -24.51
CA GLU A 178 3.86 -58.22 -23.37
C GLU A 178 2.94 -56.99 -23.35
N GLU A 179 1.64 -57.26 -23.53
CA GLU A 179 0.54 -56.32 -23.40
C GLU A 179 0.38 -55.85 -21.94
N ALA A 180 0.45 -54.53 -21.72
CA ALA A 180 -0.03 -53.88 -20.50
C ALA A 180 -1.13 -52.85 -20.87
N PRO A 181 -2.17 -52.69 -20.03
CA PRO A 181 -3.41 -52.03 -20.42
C PRO A 181 -3.19 -50.52 -20.64
N ARG A 182 -3.68 -50.02 -21.77
CA ARG A 182 -3.63 -48.60 -22.14
C ARG A 182 -4.58 -47.78 -21.26
N PHE A 183 -4.10 -47.35 -20.10
CA PHE A 183 -4.67 -46.18 -19.44
C PHE A 183 -4.57 -44.99 -20.40
N LEU A 184 -5.73 -44.41 -20.74
CA LEU A 184 -5.84 -43.18 -21.51
C LEU A 184 -4.99 -42.11 -20.82
N LYS A 185 -3.79 -41.87 -21.36
CA LYS A 185 -2.87 -40.81 -20.92
C LYS A 185 -3.52 -39.47 -21.25
N ARG A 186 -4.38 -39.00 -20.35
CA ARG A 186 -4.73 -37.58 -20.26
C ARG A 186 -3.41 -36.86 -20.02
N GLU A 187 -2.93 -36.15 -21.04
CA GLU A 187 -1.68 -35.40 -20.97
C GLU A 187 -1.80 -34.32 -19.90
N LEU A 188 -1.42 -34.68 -18.67
CA LEU A 188 -1.20 -33.73 -17.61
C LEU A 188 -0.02 -32.84 -18.04
N PRO A 189 -0.14 -31.51 -17.96
CA PRO A 189 0.95 -30.60 -18.26
C PRO A 189 2.19 -31.00 -17.46
N ARG A 190 3.35 -31.04 -18.11
CA ARG A 190 4.62 -31.45 -17.46
C ARG A 190 4.83 -30.66 -16.16
N PRO A 191 5.16 -31.32 -15.04
CA PRO A 191 5.34 -30.62 -13.76
C PRO A 191 6.49 -29.63 -13.90
N ARG A 192 6.15 -28.34 -13.98
CA ARG A 192 7.11 -27.23 -13.86
C ARG A 192 7.42 -27.03 -12.38
N GLY A 193 8.68 -26.67 -12.08
CA GLY A 193 9.32 -26.74 -10.76
C GLY A 193 8.54 -26.24 -9.53
N ARG A 194 9.04 -26.62 -8.34
CA ARG A 194 8.48 -26.56 -6.97
C ARG A 194 7.79 -25.27 -6.46
N PHE A 195 7.57 -24.24 -7.27
CA PHE A 195 6.98 -22.96 -6.83
C PHE A 195 6.01 -22.31 -7.85
N THR A 196 5.42 -23.07 -8.77
CA THR A 196 4.24 -22.57 -9.49
C THR A 196 3.02 -22.72 -8.58
N ARG A 197 2.63 -21.65 -7.88
CA ARG A 197 1.29 -21.55 -7.30
C ARG A 197 0.31 -21.66 -8.47
N VAL A 198 -0.26 -22.83 -8.66
CA VAL A 198 -1.38 -23.00 -9.60
C VAL A 198 -2.53 -22.26 -8.94
N GLU A 199 -2.89 -21.10 -9.48
CA GLU A 199 -4.11 -20.41 -9.09
C GLU A 199 -5.26 -21.40 -9.23
N ALA A 200 -6.11 -21.48 -8.20
CA ALA A 200 -7.26 -22.36 -8.22
C ALA A 200 -8.07 -22.05 -9.49
N GLN A 201 -8.48 -23.10 -10.20
CA GLN A 201 -9.20 -22.94 -11.45
C GLN A 201 -10.50 -22.17 -11.16
N ARG A 202 -10.62 -20.98 -11.76
CA ARG A 202 -11.82 -20.14 -11.63
C ARG A 202 -13.02 -20.86 -12.24
N LEU A 203 -14.14 -20.81 -11.54
CA LEU A 203 -15.41 -21.38 -11.93
C LEU A 203 -16.04 -20.60 -13.10
N SER A 204 -17.00 -21.20 -13.78
CA SER A 204 -17.66 -20.58 -14.94
C SER A 204 -18.67 -19.51 -14.49
N PHE A 205 -18.79 -18.43 -15.26
CA PHE A 205 -19.85 -17.42 -15.09
C PHE A 205 -21.26 -18.05 -15.05
N LEU A 206 -21.46 -19.13 -15.82
CA LEU A 206 -22.75 -19.82 -15.91
C LEU A 206 -23.19 -20.48 -14.60
N GLU A 207 -22.28 -20.70 -13.65
CA GLU A 207 -22.67 -21.22 -12.34
C GLU A 207 -23.37 -20.15 -11.50
N LEU A 208 -22.94 -18.89 -11.63
CA LEU A 208 -23.56 -17.76 -10.94
C LEU A 208 -24.95 -17.43 -11.48
N THR A 209 -25.25 -17.76 -12.74
CA THR A 209 -26.58 -17.51 -13.32
C THR A 209 -27.61 -18.60 -13.01
N ARG A 210 -27.18 -19.76 -12.48
CA ARG A 210 -28.08 -20.83 -12.05
C ARG A 210 -28.76 -20.49 -10.73
N ALA A 211 -29.83 -21.21 -10.39
CA ALA A 211 -30.56 -21.04 -9.14
C ALA A 211 -29.66 -21.20 -7.88
N GLU A 212 -28.74 -22.16 -7.89
CA GLU A 212 -27.74 -22.37 -6.82
C GLU A 212 -26.76 -21.18 -6.68
N GLY A 213 -26.59 -20.40 -7.75
CA GLY A 213 -25.79 -19.18 -7.76
C GLY A 213 -26.37 -18.10 -6.86
N LYS A 214 -27.70 -18.07 -6.66
CA LYS A 214 -28.37 -17.08 -5.81
C LYS A 214 -27.91 -17.18 -4.36
N GLU A 215 -27.96 -18.38 -3.77
CA GLU A 215 -27.53 -18.61 -2.37
C GLU A 215 -26.04 -18.29 -2.19
N THR A 216 -25.23 -18.63 -3.20
CA THR A 216 -23.79 -18.32 -3.18
C THR A 216 -23.53 -16.80 -3.21
N LEU A 217 -24.31 -16.05 -3.99
CA LEU A 217 -24.21 -14.60 -4.08
C LEU A 217 -24.74 -13.92 -2.82
N GLU A 218 -25.83 -14.40 -2.23
CA GLU A 218 -26.36 -13.90 -0.96
C GLU A 218 -25.33 -14.08 0.16
N ALA A 219 -24.72 -15.26 0.29
CA ALA A 219 -23.64 -15.49 1.25
C ALA A 219 -22.41 -14.59 0.99
N ALA A 220 -22.08 -14.32 -0.28
CA ALA A 220 -21.00 -13.41 -0.63
C ALA A 220 -21.34 -11.93 -0.30
N ILE A 221 -22.60 -11.52 -0.47
CA ILE A 221 -23.08 -10.19 -0.04
C ILE A 221 -23.01 -10.08 1.48
N GLU A 222 -23.36 -11.13 2.22
CA GLU A 222 -23.25 -11.16 3.67
C GLU A 222 -21.82 -11.08 4.20
N ALA A 223 -20.85 -11.60 3.44
CA ALA A 223 -19.43 -11.53 3.80
C ALA A 223 -18.75 -10.22 3.38
N THR A 224 -19.39 -9.40 2.55
CA THR A 224 -18.76 -8.20 1.97
C THR A 224 -19.42 -6.90 2.42
N GLU A 225 -18.65 -5.82 2.37
CA GLU A 225 -19.12 -4.49 2.77
C GLU A 225 -19.76 -3.72 1.62
N HIS A 226 -19.25 -3.87 0.40
CA HIS A 226 -19.70 -3.13 -0.78
C HIS A 226 -19.38 -3.85 -2.10
N ARG A 227 -20.00 -3.39 -3.20
CA ARG A 227 -19.91 -3.99 -4.55
C ARG A 227 -18.51 -4.15 -5.08
N TYR A 228 -17.59 -3.22 -4.81
CA TYR A 228 -16.19 -3.36 -5.23
C TYR A 228 -15.47 -4.52 -4.50
N SER A 229 -15.79 -4.78 -3.23
CA SER A 229 -15.25 -5.92 -2.47
C SER A 229 -15.91 -7.22 -2.90
N LEU A 230 -17.20 -7.19 -3.22
CA LEU A 230 -17.90 -8.31 -3.85
C LEU A 230 -17.29 -8.67 -5.20
N LEU A 231 -17.05 -7.68 -6.07
CA LEU A 231 -16.42 -7.89 -7.38
C LEU A 231 -15.05 -8.54 -7.24
N ARG A 232 -14.18 -7.99 -6.37
CA ARG A 232 -12.86 -8.60 -6.09
C ARG A 232 -13.04 -10.05 -5.63
N THR A 233 -13.96 -10.32 -4.70
CA THR A 233 -14.20 -11.68 -4.20
C THR A 233 -14.66 -12.63 -5.31
N LEU A 234 -15.53 -12.17 -6.21
CA LEU A 234 -16.04 -12.95 -7.34
C LEU A 234 -14.98 -13.14 -8.44
N GLU A 235 -14.19 -12.12 -8.77
CA GLU A 235 -13.08 -12.21 -9.74
C GLU A 235 -12.04 -13.28 -9.37
N HIS A 236 -11.80 -13.48 -8.07
CA HIS A 236 -10.87 -14.52 -7.61
C HIS A 236 -11.45 -15.93 -7.77
N ARG A 237 -12.77 -16.08 -7.81
CA ARG A 237 -13.46 -17.38 -7.79
C ARG A 237 -14.09 -17.77 -9.13
N TYR A 238 -14.48 -16.79 -9.94
CA TYR A 238 -15.27 -16.97 -11.16
C TYR A 238 -14.65 -16.21 -12.33
N ASN A 239 -14.80 -16.78 -13.52
CA ASN A 239 -14.56 -16.07 -14.77
C ASN A 239 -15.82 -15.29 -15.16
N GLY A 240 -15.64 -14.19 -15.89
CA GLY A 240 -16.71 -13.48 -16.58
C GLY A 240 -17.11 -14.15 -17.89
N PRO A 241 -18.21 -13.70 -18.52
CA PRO A 241 -18.72 -14.30 -19.76
C PRO A 241 -17.76 -14.16 -20.95
N ARG A 242 -16.86 -13.16 -20.92
CA ARG A 242 -15.86 -12.89 -21.98
C ARG A 242 -14.42 -12.90 -21.47
N GLY A 243 -14.16 -13.52 -20.31
CA GLY A 243 -12.84 -13.56 -19.69
C GLY A 243 -12.89 -13.16 -18.22
N GLU A 244 -12.40 -11.97 -17.89
CA GLU A 244 -12.45 -11.45 -16.51
C GLU A 244 -13.87 -11.00 -16.15
N MET A 245 -14.25 -11.20 -14.88
CA MET A 245 -15.54 -10.74 -14.37
C MET A 245 -15.52 -9.22 -14.29
N THR A 246 -16.48 -8.54 -14.92
CA THR A 246 -16.60 -7.09 -14.81
C THR A 246 -17.68 -6.68 -13.81
N GLN A 247 -17.66 -5.41 -13.37
CA GLN A 247 -18.71 -4.86 -12.52
C GLN A 247 -20.10 -4.99 -13.16
N VAL A 248 -20.20 -4.78 -14.48
CA VAL A 248 -21.47 -4.87 -15.21
C VAL A 248 -21.99 -6.30 -15.22
N ASP A 249 -21.10 -7.29 -15.38
CA ASP A 249 -21.49 -8.70 -15.35
C ASP A 249 -22.04 -9.10 -13.98
N MET A 250 -21.35 -8.71 -12.91
CA MET A 250 -21.80 -8.92 -11.54
C MET A 250 -23.17 -8.28 -11.29
N GLU A 251 -23.34 -6.99 -11.63
CA GLU A 251 -24.62 -6.29 -11.45
C GLU A 251 -25.76 -6.92 -12.25
N ASN A 252 -25.49 -7.41 -13.46
CA ASN A 252 -26.48 -8.10 -14.27
C ASN A 252 -26.95 -9.41 -13.62
N VAL A 253 -26.03 -10.21 -13.06
CA VAL A 253 -26.39 -11.46 -12.36
C VAL A 253 -27.17 -11.18 -11.08
N LEU A 254 -26.76 -10.17 -10.31
CA LEU A 254 -27.49 -9.74 -9.11
C LEU A 254 -28.91 -9.29 -9.44
N ARG A 255 -29.10 -8.56 -10.55
CA ARG A 255 -30.43 -8.17 -11.04
C ARG A 255 -31.26 -9.35 -11.52
N GLN A 256 -30.65 -10.31 -12.21
CA GLN A 256 -31.33 -11.54 -12.66
C GLN A 256 -31.90 -12.35 -11.49
N HIS A 257 -31.18 -12.40 -10.36
CA HIS A 257 -31.62 -13.08 -9.13
C HIS A 257 -32.49 -12.23 -8.21
N GLY A 258 -32.67 -10.95 -8.51
CA GLY A 258 -33.47 -10.01 -7.71
C GLY A 258 -32.82 -9.62 -6.38
N ILE A 259 -31.50 -9.73 -6.24
CA ILE A 259 -30.73 -9.48 -5.00
C ILE A 259 -29.89 -8.19 -5.07
N MET A 260 -30.13 -7.34 -6.07
CA MET A 260 -29.44 -6.06 -6.19
C MET A 260 -29.86 -5.11 -5.05
N GLU A 261 -31.15 -5.05 -4.74
CA GLU A 261 -31.68 -4.14 -3.70
C GLU A 261 -31.14 -4.49 -2.30
N THR A 262 -30.94 -5.78 -2.01
CA THR A 262 -30.34 -6.24 -0.75
C THR A 262 -28.88 -5.79 -0.62
N LEU A 263 -28.12 -5.84 -1.72
CA LEU A 263 -26.76 -5.30 -1.75
C LEU A 263 -26.77 -3.78 -1.53
N GLU A 264 -27.61 -3.04 -2.25
CA GLU A 264 -27.68 -1.58 -2.13
C GLU A 264 -28.10 -1.12 -0.73
N ALA A 265 -29.09 -1.78 -0.11
CA ALA A 265 -29.52 -1.47 1.25
C ALA A 265 -28.39 -1.67 2.27
N ARG A 266 -27.63 -2.76 2.12
CA ARG A 266 -26.47 -3.06 2.96
C ARG A 266 -25.32 -2.07 2.73
N GLU A 267 -25.04 -1.72 1.48
CA GLU A 267 -24.05 -0.70 1.14
C GLU A 267 -24.38 0.65 1.76
N ARG A 268 -25.65 1.08 1.67
CA ARG A 268 -26.11 2.33 2.31
C ARG A 268 -25.86 2.31 3.81
N HIS A 269 -26.27 1.24 4.48
CA HIS A 269 -26.07 1.10 5.91
C HIS A 269 -24.58 1.11 6.31
N ASN A 270 -23.73 0.42 5.54
CA ASN A 270 -22.29 0.37 5.80
C ASN A 270 -21.63 1.74 5.60
N ILE A 271 -22.01 2.48 4.55
CA ILE A 271 -21.50 3.82 4.29
C ILE A 271 -21.93 4.79 5.40
N GLU A 272 -23.20 4.79 5.79
CA GLU A 272 -23.71 5.64 6.87
C GLU A 272 -22.99 5.34 8.20
N THR A 273 -22.80 4.06 8.51
CA THR A 273 -22.08 3.61 9.71
C THR A 273 -20.60 4.00 9.66
N ALA A 274 -19.96 3.91 8.49
CA ALA A 274 -18.59 4.35 8.29
C ALA A 274 -18.45 5.87 8.47
N TYR A 275 -19.37 6.67 7.91
CA TYR A 275 -19.40 8.11 8.10
C TYR A 275 -19.64 8.51 9.55
N ALA A 276 -20.50 7.79 10.27
CA ALA A 276 -20.74 8.01 11.69
C ALA A 276 -19.52 7.67 12.55
N SER A 277 -18.87 6.52 12.31
CA SER A 277 -17.68 6.09 13.07
C SER A 277 -16.46 6.98 12.83
N GLN A 278 -16.27 7.47 11.60
CA GLN A 278 -15.16 8.34 11.22
C GLN A 278 -15.47 9.84 11.34
N ARG A 279 -16.60 10.20 11.94
CA ARG A 279 -17.02 11.60 12.21
C ARG A 279 -17.02 12.49 10.96
N GLY A 280 -17.48 11.97 9.82
CA GLY A 280 -17.64 12.76 8.60
C GLY A 280 -16.40 12.89 7.70
N ALA A 281 -15.25 12.33 8.08
CA ALA A 281 -14.04 12.40 7.26
C ALA A 281 -14.08 11.43 6.08
N THR A 282 -14.33 11.95 4.88
CA THR A 282 -14.45 11.15 3.64
C THR A 282 -13.17 10.39 3.31
N GLY A 283 -11.99 10.99 3.54
CA GLY A 283 -10.73 10.29 3.31
C GLY A 283 -10.54 9.09 4.23
N ARG A 284 -10.96 9.20 5.49
CA ARG A 284 -10.89 8.10 6.47
C ARG A 284 -11.96 7.04 6.22
N VAL A 285 -13.16 7.45 5.79
CA VAL A 285 -14.23 6.54 5.40
C VAL A 285 -13.80 5.68 4.20
N ALA A 286 -13.23 6.32 3.16
CA ALA A 286 -12.72 5.59 2.01
C ALA A 286 -11.66 4.55 2.42
N TRP A 287 -10.72 4.96 3.28
CA TRP A 287 -9.68 4.06 3.77
C TRP A 287 -10.23 2.91 4.63
N ALA A 288 -11.17 3.20 5.53
CA ALA A 288 -11.80 2.19 6.39
C ALA A 288 -12.55 1.13 5.59
N LEU A 289 -13.20 1.54 4.50
CA LEU A 289 -13.90 0.64 3.58
C LEU A 289 -12.98 0.02 2.52
N GLY A 290 -11.68 0.32 2.49
CA GLY A 290 -10.77 -0.20 1.45
C GLY A 290 -11.09 0.29 0.02
N LEU A 291 -11.70 1.48 -0.07
CA LEU A 291 -12.08 2.17 -1.30
C LEU A 291 -11.10 3.29 -1.64
N SER A 292 -10.87 3.52 -2.93
CA SER A 292 -10.26 4.77 -3.39
C SER A 292 -11.24 5.94 -3.25
N PRO A 293 -10.75 7.19 -3.13
CA PRO A 293 -11.63 8.36 -3.05
C PRO A 293 -12.62 8.46 -4.22
N SER A 294 -12.17 8.09 -5.43
CA SER A 294 -13.02 8.08 -6.63
C SER A 294 -14.11 7.00 -6.59
N GLU A 295 -13.82 5.83 -6.00
CA GLU A 295 -14.79 4.74 -5.86
C GLU A 295 -15.85 5.10 -4.84
N LEU A 296 -15.47 5.71 -3.71
CA LEU A 296 -16.43 6.19 -2.72
C LEU A 296 -17.35 7.27 -3.30
N GLN A 297 -16.81 8.20 -4.09
CA GLN A 297 -17.63 9.21 -4.79
C GLN A 297 -18.61 8.57 -5.77
N ARG A 298 -18.17 7.59 -6.58
CA ARG A 298 -19.05 6.86 -7.48
C ARG A 298 -20.12 6.07 -6.73
N LEU A 299 -19.77 5.47 -5.59
CA LEU A 299 -20.70 4.69 -4.77
C LEU A 299 -21.75 5.58 -4.12
N ASN A 300 -21.35 6.74 -3.57
CA ASN A 300 -22.28 7.74 -3.03
C ASN A 300 -23.28 8.21 -4.10
N HIS A 301 -22.79 8.46 -5.32
CA HIS A 301 -23.64 8.88 -6.44
C HIS A 301 -24.57 7.77 -6.94
N ALA A 302 -24.06 6.53 -7.05
CA ALA A 302 -24.88 5.38 -7.45
C ALA A 302 -26.02 5.11 -6.45
N LEU A 303 -25.75 5.29 -5.15
CA LEU A 303 -26.71 5.04 -4.08
C LEU A 303 -27.57 6.26 -3.72
N ARG A 304 -27.33 7.43 -4.35
CA ARG A 304 -27.99 8.71 -4.06
C ARG A 304 -27.90 9.12 -2.59
N LEU A 305 -26.70 8.99 -2.02
CA LEU A 305 -26.43 9.25 -0.60
C LEU A 305 -25.84 10.64 -0.35
N GLU A 306 -25.70 11.49 -1.38
CA GLU A 306 -24.99 12.78 -1.24
C GLU A 306 -25.60 13.68 -0.17
N GLU A 307 -26.93 13.80 -0.15
CA GLU A 307 -27.64 14.62 0.84
C GLU A 307 -27.50 14.05 2.25
N VAL A 308 -27.60 12.73 2.41
CA VAL A 308 -27.47 12.04 3.70
C VAL A 308 -26.05 12.17 4.26
N VAL A 309 -25.05 11.94 3.41
CA VAL A 309 -23.63 12.08 3.75
C VAL A 309 -23.31 13.53 4.11
N GLU A 310 -23.82 14.50 3.35
CA GLU A 310 -23.57 15.91 3.64
C GLU A 310 -24.26 16.36 4.94
N ALA A 311 -25.47 15.87 5.23
CA ALA A 311 -26.15 16.12 6.50
C ALA A 311 -25.37 15.54 7.70
N LEU A 312 -24.84 14.31 7.56
CA LEU A 312 -23.96 13.71 8.57
C LEU A 312 -22.69 14.54 8.76
N ARG A 313 -22.05 14.95 7.66
CA ARG A 313 -20.86 15.81 7.71
C ARG A 313 -21.18 17.15 8.36
N GLU A 314 -22.31 17.77 8.05
CA GLU A 314 -22.73 19.04 8.64
C GLU A 314 -22.93 18.93 10.14
N ARG A 315 -23.58 17.86 10.61
CA ARG A 315 -23.71 17.57 12.03
C ARG A 315 -22.34 17.53 12.72
N PHE A 316 -21.36 16.82 12.15
CA PHE A 316 -20.00 16.74 12.72
C PHE A 316 -19.23 18.06 12.60
N ARG A 317 -19.43 18.84 11.53
CA ARG A 317 -18.87 20.19 11.42
C ARG A 317 -19.37 21.08 12.56
N ASN A 318 -20.67 21.03 12.84
CA ASN A 318 -21.28 21.80 13.92
C ASN A 318 -20.82 21.30 15.29
N GLU A 319 -20.69 19.99 15.49
CA GLU A 319 -20.15 19.40 16.73
C GLU A 319 -18.70 19.85 17.00
N VAL A 320 -17.84 19.81 15.97
CA VAL A 320 -16.44 20.25 16.08
C VAL A 320 -16.33 21.75 16.38
N LEU A 321 -17.20 22.57 15.79
CA LEU A 321 -17.23 24.01 16.07
C LEU A 321 -17.83 24.33 17.44
N ALA A 322 -18.78 23.51 17.92
CA ALA A 322 -19.44 23.70 19.20
C ALA A 322 -18.64 23.18 20.40
N THR A 323 -17.60 22.35 20.19
CA THR A 323 -16.78 21.86 21.31
C THR A 323 -16.17 23.02 22.11
N GLY A 324 -16.52 23.12 23.40
CA GLY A 324 -15.99 24.13 24.33
C GLY A 324 -14.71 23.73 25.06
N HIS A 325 -14.25 22.47 24.91
CA HIS A 325 -13.05 21.99 25.59
C HIS A 325 -11.78 22.37 24.81
N LEU A 326 -10.96 23.25 25.40
CA LEU A 326 -9.75 23.78 24.76
C LEU A 326 -8.80 22.67 24.31
N THR A 327 -8.49 21.70 25.15
CA THR A 327 -7.56 20.58 24.84
C THR A 327 -7.98 19.83 23.58
N HIS A 328 -9.25 19.47 23.46
CA HIS A 328 -9.77 18.78 22.29
C HIS A 328 -9.66 19.64 21.01
N ARG A 329 -9.88 20.96 21.12
CA ARG A 329 -9.71 21.87 19.98
C ARG A 329 -8.24 22.02 19.57
N LEU A 330 -7.32 22.05 20.53
CA LEU A 330 -5.88 22.08 20.25
C LEU A 330 -5.40 20.78 19.60
N ASP A 331 -5.91 19.62 20.03
CA ASP A 331 -5.62 18.34 19.39
C ASP A 331 -6.14 18.28 17.95
N LEU A 332 -7.35 18.80 17.71
CA LEU A 332 -7.93 18.89 16.37
C LEU A 332 -7.13 19.83 15.46
N LEU A 333 -6.57 20.92 15.99
CA LEU A 333 -5.66 21.80 15.23
C LEU A 333 -4.43 21.05 14.71
N GLY A 334 -3.96 20.03 15.45
CA GLY A 334 -2.90 19.14 15.00
C GLY A 334 -3.31 18.26 13.81
N ARG A 335 -4.60 17.96 13.67
CA ARG A 335 -5.17 17.08 12.62
C ARG A 335 -5.63 17.87 11.40
N ASP A 336 -4.72 18.63 10.81
CA ASP A 336 -5.02 19.55 9.71
C ASP A 336 -5.72 18.87 8.51
N LYS A 337 -5.22 17.70 8.08
CA LYS A 337 -5.83 16.90 7.00
C LYS A 337 -7.31 16.58 7.24
N TYR A 338 -7.70 16.35 8.49
CA TYR A 338 -9.09 16.06 8.86
C TYR A 338 -9.97 17.31 8.77
N LEU A 339 -9.47 18.46 9.22
CA LEU A 339 -10.20 19.73 9.14
C LEU A 339 -10.35 20.22 7.69
N VAL A 340 -9.35 19.96 6.84
CA VAL A 340 -9.38 20.19 5.40
C VAL A 340 -10.43 19.29 4.75
N ASP A 341 -10.41 17.99 5.06
CA ASP A 341 -11.36 17.02 4.52
C ASP A 341 -12.82 17.37 4.88
N LEU A 342 -13.06 17.84 6.11
CA LEU A 342 -14.37 18.34 6.54
C LEU A 342 -14.75 19.69 5.91
N GLY A 343 -13.79 20.46 5.38
CA GLY A 343 -14.02 21.79 4.80
C GLY A 343 -14.19 22.91 5.84
N ILE A 344 -13.76 22.70 7.08
CA ILE A 344 -13.93 23.68 8.19
C ILE A 344 -12.63 24.32 8.66
N GLN A 345 -11.48 23.93 8.11
CA GLN A 345 -10.15 24.38 8.53
C GLN A 345 -10.07 25.89 8.81
N LYS A 346 -10.50 26.72 7.85
CA LYS A 346 -10.46 28.19 8.02
C LYS A 346 -11.36 28.67 9.17
N ARG A 347 -12.63 28.24 9.19
CA ARG A 347 -13.60 28.63 10.23
C ARG A 347 -13.16 28.18 11.62
N PHE A 348 -12.62 26.97 11.72
CA PHE A 348 -12.12 26.40 12.97
C PHE A 348 -10.89 27.16 13.47
N SER A 349 -9.90 27.41 12.60
CA SER A 349 -8.69 28.15 12.94
C SER A 349 -9.00 29.59 13.33
N ASP A 350 -9.92 30.27 12.64
CA ASP A 350 -10.34 31.64 12.98
C ASP A 350 -11.06 31.70 14.33
N ALA A 351 -11.96 30.73 14.60
CA ALA A 351 -12.66 30.65 15.88
C ALA A 351 -11.69 30.35 17.04
N LEU A 352 -10.77 29.39 16.85
CA LEU A 352 -9.77 29.04 17.84
C LEU A 352 -8.78 30.19 18.07
N ARG A 353 -8.40 30.93 17.03
CA ARG A 353 -7.56 32.12 17.14
C ARG A 353 -8.20 33.17 18.05
N LYS A 354 -9.47 33.54 17.79
CA LYS A 354 -10.20 34.52 18.59
C LYS A 354 -10.35 34.08 20.05
N GLU A 355 -10.59 32.79 20.26
CA GLU A 355 -10.66 32.23 21.60
C GLU A 355 -9.31 32.32 22.32
N LEU A 356 -8.22 31.87 21.68
CA LEU A 356 -6.87 31.94 22.26
C LEU A 356 -6.41 33.37 22.51
N GLU A 357 -6.75 34.33 21.65
CA GLU A 357 -6.48 35.75 21.89
C GLU A 357 -7.23 36.26 23.13
N ARG A 358 -8.49 35.86 23.32
CA ARG A 358 -9.26 36.21 24.52
C ARG A 358 -8.64 35.59 25.78
N LEU A 359 -8.35 34.28 25.73
CA LEU A 359 -7.73 33.58 26.86
C LEU A 359 -6.34 34.13 27.21
N ALA A 360 -5.55 34.48 26.19
CA ALA A 360 -4.27 35.13 26.37
C ALA A 360 -4.42 36.50 27.02
N LYS A 361 -5.41 37.32 26.61
CA LYS A 361 -5.68 38.62 27.25
C LYS A 361 -6.05 38.48 28.72
N ASP A 362 -6.86 37.49 29.07
CA ASP A 362 -7.25 37.20 30.45
C ASP A 362 -6.06 36.68 31.30
N ALA A 363 -5.02 36.14 30.65
CA ALA A 363 -3.82 35.59 31.30
C ALA A 363 -2.57 36.51 31.24
N LEU A 364 -2.58 37.56 30.41
CA LEU A 364 -1.53 38.59 30.33
C LEU A 364 -1.07 39.13 31.69
N PRO A 365 -1.94 39.53 32.64
CA PRO A 365 -1.50 40.11 33.91
C PRO A 365 -0.62 39.19 34.76
N GLU A 366 -0.70 37.88 34.57
CA GLU A 366 0.01 36.87 35.37
C GLU A 366 1.26 36.33 34.67
N ALA A 367 1.54 36.75 33.43
CA ALA A 367 2.59 36.20 32.59
C ALA A 367 3.69 37.22 32.27
N THR A 368 4.95 36.77 32.31
CA THR A 368 6.14 37.56 31.94
C THR A 368 6.59 37.31 30.51
N ASP A 369 6.40 36.08 30.02
CA ASP A 369 6.98 35.54 28.79
C ASP A 369 5.92 34.71 28.05
N LEU A 370 6.17 34.43 26.77
CA LEU A 370 5.24 33.64 25.96
C LEU A 370 5.01 32.22 26.51
N HIS A 371 6.05 31.60 27.08
CA HIS A 371 5.95 30.28 27.70
C HIS A 371 5.22 30.34 29.05
N SER A 372 5.44 31.38 29.87
CA SER A 372 4.66 31.55 31.11
C SER A 372 3.19 31.86 30.81
N LEU A 373 2.90 32.62 29.75
CA LEU A 373 1.54 32.84 29.26
C LEU A 373 0.85 31.54 28.84
N ALA A 374 1.53 30.69 28.07
CA ALA A 374 1.01 29.37 27.69
C ALA A 374 0.77 28.47 28.91
N ASN A 375 1.64 28.53 29.93
CA ASN A 375 1.46 27.82 31.19
C ASN A 375 0.25 28.32 32.00
N VAL A 376 0.05 29.64 32.10
CA VAL A 376 -1.09 30.23 32.82
C VAL A 376 -2.40 29.86 32.12
N VAL A 377 -2.47 30.00 30.78
CA VAL A 377 -3.63 29.58 29.99
C VAL A 377 -3.89 28.08 30.15
N GLY A 378 -2.84 27.26 30.08
CA GLY A 378 -2.94 25.82 30.28
C GLY A 378 -3.48 25.43 31.66
N ARG A 379 -3.01 26.09 32.73
CA ARG A 379 -3.49 25.87 34.10
C ARG A 379 -4.95 26.29 34.28
N LYS A 380 -5.35 27.44 33.74
CA LYS A 380 -6.72 27.97 33.88
C LYS A 380 -7.76 27.16 33.11
N HIS A 381 -7.38 26.58 31.96
CA HIS A 381 -8.31 25.91 31.04
C HIS A 381 -8.10 24.39 30.91
N GLY A 382 -7.21 23.80 31.72
CA GLY A 382 -6.97 22.36 31.73
C GLY A 382 -6.32 21.82 30.45
N ALA A 383 -5.47 22.62 29.81
CA ALA A 383 -4.78 22.27 28.56
C ALA A 383 -3.26 22.15 28.78
N PRO A 384 -2.57 21.19 28.12
CA PRO A 384 -1.11 21.11 28.15
C PRO A 384 -0.48 22.38 27.56
N ALA A 385 0.47 22.97 28.29
CA ALA A 385 1.16 24.19 27.87
C ALA A 385 1.83 24.06 26.50
N GLU A 386 2.41 22.88 26.20
CA GLU A 386 3.02 22.56 24.90
C GLU A 386 2.04 22.68 23.73
N LEU A 387 0.79 22.24 23.91
CA LEU A 387 -0.24 22.35 22.88
C LEU A 387 -0.66 23.80 22.67
N VAL A 388 -0.70 24.60 23.74
CA VAL A 388 -1.01 26.03 23.69
C VAL A 388 0.11 26.79 22.97
N THR A 389 1.39 26.52 23.29
CA THR A 389 2.54 27.13 22.61
C THR A 389 2.56 26.79 21.12
N ARG A 390 2.40 25.51 20.76
CA ARG A 390 2.30 25.10 19.35
C ARG A 390 1.12 25.74 18.64
N ALA A 391 -0.01 25.94 19.32
CA ALA A 391 -1.16 26.61 18.72
C ALA A 391 -0.90 28.11 18.50
N PHE A 392 -0.19 28.80 19.40
CA PHE A 392 0.24 30.17 19.16
C PHE A 392 1.14 30.29 17.93
N GLU A 393 2.04 29.33 17.74
CA GLU A 393 2.91 29.26 16.55
C GLU A 393 2.10 28.98 15.27
N ARG A 394 1.28 27.91 15.26
CA ARG A 394 0.51 27.51 14.07
C ARG A 394 -0.55 28.53 13.65
N LEU A 395 -1.08 29.30 14.59
CA LEU A 395 -2.06 30.36 14.33
C LEU A 395 -1.42 31.74 14.12
N ASN A 396 -0.09 31.84 14.13
CA ASN A 396 0.67 33.09 13.97
C ASN A 396 0.31 34.17 15.01
N LEU A 397 0.08 33.76 16.27
CA LEU A 397 -0.24 34.66 17.38
C LEU A 397 1.02 35.12 18.16
N THR A 398 2.16 34.48 17.95
CA THR A 398 3.39 34.69 18.72
C THR A 398 3.89 36.14 18.69
N GLU A 399 3.92 36.78 17.53
CA GLU A 399 4.39 38.17 17.40
C GLU A 399 3.44 39.18 18.05
N GLY A 400 2.13 38.98 17.90
CA GLY A 400 1.11 39.83 18.51
C GLY A 400 1.14 39.75 20.04
N LEU A 401 1.26 38.54 20.57
CA LEU A 401 1.33 38.30 22.02
C LEU A 401 2.65 38.81 22.62
N ARG A 402 3.79 38.67 21.92
CA ARG A 402 5.07 39.25 22.37
C ARG A 402 5.01 40.77 22.45
N LYS A 403 4.41 41.44 21.46
CA LYS A 403 4.21 42.90 21.51
C LYS A 403 3.36 43.31 22.72
N GLN A 404 2.28 42.57 23.01
CA GLN A 404 1.43 42.84 24.18
C GLN A 404 2.17 42.63 25.51
N LEU A 405 2.95 41.55 25.65
CA LEU A 405 3.79 41.31 26.83
C LEU A 405 4.85 42.40 27.01
N SER A 406 5.50 42.84 25.92
CA SER A 406 6.47 43.94 26.00
C SER A 406 5.84 45.29 26.37
N ALA A 407 4.62 45.56 25.89
CA ALA A 407 3.90 46.78 26.22
C ALA A 407 3.46 46.80 27.70
N GLN A 408 3.11 45.63 28.25
CA GLN A 408 2.80 45.46 29.68
C GLN A 408 4.04 45.65 30.56
N ALA A 409 5.19 45.09 30.16
CA ALA A 409 6.45 45.29 30.87
C ALA A 409 6.92 46.77 30.86
N GLN A 410 6.56 47.52 29.82
CA GLN A 410 6.80 48.97 29.71
C GLN A 410 5.75 49.82 30.43
N SER A 411 4.69 49.21 30.96
CA SER A 411 3.65 49.85 31.75
C SER A 411 3.74 49.49 33.24
N PRO A 412 4.84 49.75 33.96
CA PRO A 412 4.84 49.63 35.41
C PRO A 412 4.06 50.81 36.03
N SER A 413 3.02 50.48 36.80
CA SER A 413 2.39 51.24 37.90
C SER A 413 2.53 52.78 37.91
N ASN A 414 1.40 53.48 37.74
CA ASN A 414 1.10 54.63 38.60
C ASN A 414 0.60 54.16 39.95
#